data_AF-A0A5N7CXU0-F1
#
_entry.id   AF-A0A5N7CXU0-F1
#
_cell.length_a   1.000
_cell.length_b   1.000
_cell.length_c   1.000
_cell.angle_alpha   90.00
_cell.angle_beta   90.00
_cell.angle_gamma   90.00
#
_symmetry.space_group_name_H-M   'P 1'
#
loop_
_entity.id
_entity.type
_entity.pdbx_description
1 polymer ?
#
loop_
_entity_poly.entity_id
_entity_poly.type
_entity_poly.pdbx_seq_one_letter_code
_entity_poly.pdbx_strand_id
1 'polypeptide(L)'
;MQWIPVWNDYKLSQLSPDGFTLKKRTKPGQAWINIPGGTRSSGLAYLGGATQGGLAIGLRDFWKRYPAGLDITNAGANKGQITLWLYSPEAAPLDLRPFHDGLGQDTYEKQTDALEITYEDYEPGFNTPYGIARTSEIFLHAFDATPESDNLALLGHYINEPPVLVPKPEYIKETKAAGSYWALPDTSNDKASTIENHLDFLAKFYQGQIEDRRWYGFLDYGDIMHTYDEDRHTWRYDVGGYAWDNSELSPDLFFWQYFLRTGRADIYRFAEALTRHTGEVDVYHIGDWKGLGTRHGVQHFADSAKQVRIAQPQYRKYFYYLSGGDERVGELLEEAIDADKTYGILDPQRKVRTDGWTPEPGKPVAFSLGTDWAGLAAGWLIEWERRGPRWQEAKKKLTGTAKGIASFKNGFVTGEGLYAISNGTLLPPPTDPNNEGVVSISHLNAVFGMPEVVSELLEYWGDEAPEGLESAWLDYCYYYGATKAEQQARYGESFSGISLIQGHSRLTAYYAKHSNNVTVAERVWKEFYNNTDGFTADEPWVSERVNGSAVLIPVDEATWISTNAVAQYGLAAIQDLALVGDAVTQSPYGA
;
A
#
# COMPACT_ATOMS: atom_id res chain seq x y z
N MET A 1 -22.96 -55.06 -5.25
CA MET A 1 -22.79 -53.66 -4.79
C MET A 1 -22.79 -53.50 -3.27
N GLN A 2 -23.61 -54.21 -2.48
CA GLN A 2 -23.71 -54.00 -1.01
C GLN A 2 -22.40 -54.12 -0.20
N TRP A 3 -21.38 -54.80 -0.74
CA TRP A 3 -20.07 -54.98 -0.09
C TRP A 3 -19.06 -53.88 -0.41
N ILE A 4 -19.37 -52.96 -1.33
CA ILE A 4 -18.49 -51.85 -1.68
C ILE A 4 -18.81 -50.68 -0.73
N PRO A 5 -17.83 -50.17 0.04
CA PRO A 5 -18.07 -49.05 0.94
C PRO A 5 -18.51 -47.79 0.20
N VAL A 6 -19.47 -47.07 0.79
CA VAL A 6 -19.84 -45.72 0.36
C VAL A 6 -18.99 -44.72 1.13
N TRP A 7 -18.35 -43.79 0.40
CA TRP A 7 -17.51 -42.73 0.97
C TRP A 7 -18.31 -41.45 1.08
N ASN A 8 -18.77 -41.11 2.30
CA ASN A 8 -19.62 -39.95 2.53
C ASN A 8 -18.83 -38.66 2.71
N ASP A 9 -17.63 -38.74 3.29
CA ASP A 9 -16.89 -37.55 3.71
C ASP A 9 -15.51 -37.50 3.03
N TYR A 10 -15.13 -36.32 2.56
CA TYR A 10 -13.81 -35.99 2.03
C TYR A 10 -13.34 -34.68 2.67
N LYS A 11 -12.05 -34.58 2.93
CA LYS A 11 -11.43 -33.36 3.48
C LYS A 11 -10.08 -33.10 2.83
N LEU A 12 -9.91 -31.87 2.35
CA LEU A 12 -8.64 -31.28 1.95
C LEU A 12 -8.24 -30.20 2.95
N SER A 13 -7.01 -30.27 3.47
CA SER A 13 -6.47 -29.31 4.43
C SER A 13 -5.14 -28.76 3.93
N GLN A 14 -5.13 -27.49 3.54
CA GLN A 14 -3.94 -26.73 3.14
C GLN A 14 -3.55 -25.85 4.33
N LEU A 15 -2.69 -26.37 5.19
CA LEU A 15 -2.33 -25.74 6.47
C LEU A 15 -0.99 -24.99 6.42
N SER A 16 -0.29 -25.04 5.29
CA SER A 16 0.92 -24.29 4.98
C SER A 16 0.90 -23.89 3.49
N PRO A 17 1.77 -22.98 3.03
CA PRO A 17 1.80 -22.59 1.63
C PRO A 17 2.48 -23.66 0.73
N ASP A 18 3.04 -24.73 1.33
CA ASP A 18 3.86 -25.72 0.64
C ASP A 18 3.29 -27.15 0.66
N GLY A 19 2.22 -27.41 1.42
CA GLY A 19 1.66 -28.75 1.54
C GLY A 19 0.18 -28.80 1.90
N PHE A 20 -0.55 -29.72 1.26
CA PHE A 20 -1.91 -30.10 1.67
C PHE A 20 -2.04 -31.61 1.93
N THR A 21 -2.94 -31.95 2.84
CA THR A 21 -3.35 -33.32 3.10
C THR A 21 -4.76 -33.57 2.57
N LEU A 22 -5.04 -34.83 2.18
CA LEU A 22 -6.35 -35.24 1.68
C LEU A 22 -6.76 -36.56 2.35
N LYS A 23 -8.01 -36.66 2.78
CA LYS A 23 -8.56 -37.86 3.45
C LYS A 23 -10.02 -38.07 3.11
N LYS A 24 -10.47 -39.33 3.21
CA LYS A 24 -11.88 -39.71 3.03
C LYS A 24 -12.35 -40.63 4.16
N ARG A 25 -13.66 -40.65 4.41
CA ARG A 25 -14.27 -41.48 5.44
C ARG A 25 -15.61 -42.03 4.97
N THR A 26 -15.92 -43.25 5.38
CA THR A 26 -17.18 -43.91 5.04
C THR A 26 -18.37 -43.27 5.75
N LYS A 27 -18.28 -43.01 7.06
CA LYS A 27 -19.27 -42.29 7.87
C LYS A 27 -18.69 -41.87 9.22
N PRO A 28 -19.33 -40.95 9.98
CA PRO A 28 -18.97 -40.67 11.37
C PRO A 28 -18.86 -41.94 12.23
N GLY A 29 -17.91 -41.92 13.18
CA GLY A 29 -17.57 -43.07 14.02
C GLY A 29 -16.62 -44.08 13.38
N GLN A 30 -16.19 -43.86 12.12
CA GLN A 30 -15.17 -44.67 11.44
C GLN A 30 -13.87 -43.86 11.25
N ALA A 31 -12.76 -44.56 11.04
CA ALA A 31 -11.48 -43.93 10.78
C ALA A 31 -11.47 -43.19 9.44
N TRP A 32 -10.73 -42.07 9.40
CA TRP A 32 -10.34 -41.45 8.14
C TRP A 32 -9.25 -42.28 7.46
N ILE A 33 -9.36 -42.43 6.15
CA ILE A 33 -8.35 -43.07 5.31
C ILE A 33 -7.64 -41.97 4.51
N ASN A 34 -6.32 -41.91 4.65
CA ASN A 34 -5.51 -40.96 3.91
C ASN A 34 -5.56 -41.24 2.41
N ILE A 35 -5.61 -40.16 1.64
CA ILE A 35 -5.42 -40.14 0.20
C ILE A 35 -4.04 -39.50 -0.04
N PRO A 36 -3.27 -39.92 -1.07
CA PRO A 36 -2.04 -39.21 -1.43
C PRO A 36 -2.28 -37.70 -1.55
N GLY A 37 -1.56 -36.90 -0.76
CA GLY A 37 -1.61 -35.44 -0.77
C GLY A 37 -0.62 -34.84 -1.77
N GLY A 38 -0.40 -33.53 -1.69
CA GLY A 38 0.49 -32.80 -2.58
C GLY A 38 0.97 -31.48 -1.97
N THR A 39 1.48 -30.59 -2.80
CA THR A 39 2.07 -29.32 -2.37
C THR A 39 1.03 -28.19 -2.29
N ARG A 40 0.58 -27.70 -3.44
CA ARG A 40 -0.29 -26.51 -3.55
C ARG A 40 -1.58 -26.85 -4.29
N SER A 41 -2.68 -26.92 -3.54
CA SER A 41 -4.01 -27.13 -4.12
C SER A 41 -4.49 -25.89 -4.87
N SER A 42 -5.13 -26.06 -6.03
CA SER A 42 -5.79 -24.97 -6.78
C SER A 42 -7.05 -24.45 -6.08
N GLY A 43 -7.51 -25.11 -5.02
CA GLY A 43 -8.57 -24.59 -4.15
C GLY A 43 -10.00 -24.80 -4.66
N LEU A 44 -10.24 -25.76 -5.56
CA LEU A 44 -11.56 -26.08 -6.09
C LEU A 44 -12.04 -27.47 -5.61
N ALA A 45 -13.30 -27.57 -5.19
CA ALA A 45 -13.98 -28.86 -4.98
C ALA A 45 -15.33 -28.88 -5.71
N TYR A 46 -15.73 -30.07 -6.17
CA TYR A 46 -17.03 -30.32 -6.81
C TYR A 46 -17.79 -31.42 -6.08
N LEU A 47 -19.10 -31.24 -5.92
CA LEU A 47 -20.02 -32.24 -5.43
C LEU A 47 -21.26 -32.30 -6.33
N GLY A 48 -21.56 -33.48 -6.86
CA GLY A 48 -22.74 -33.72 -7.70
C GLY A 48 -22.72 -35.09 -8.36
N GLY A 49 -23.59 -35.28 -9.34
CA GLY A 49 -23.73 -36.54 -10.06
C GLY A 49 -24.20 -36.38 -11.50
N ALA A 50 -24.04 -37.45 -12.27
CA ALA A 50 -24.34 -37.46 -13.71
C ALA A 50 -25.80 -37.14 -14.08
N THR A 51 -26.75 -37.28 -13.14
CA THR A 51 -28.19 -37.08 -13.40
C THR A 51 -28.84 -36.01 -12.55
N GLN A 52 -28.18 -35.53 -11.50
CA GLN A 52 -28.73 -34.54 -10.56
C GLN A 52 -28.02 -33.19 -10.66
N GLY A 53 -27.00 -33.10 -11.51
CA GLY A 53 -26.11 -31.95 -11.56
C GLY A 53 -25.23 -31.83 -10.31
N GLY A 54 -24.63 -30.66 -10.14
CA GLY A 54 -23.74 -30.39 -9.02
C GLY A 54 -23.27 -28.95 -8.93
N LEU A 55 -22.44 -28.71 -7.92
CA LEU A 55 -21.85 -27.42 -7.61
C LEU A 55 -20.35 -27.60 -7.39
N ALA A 56 -19.55 -26.72 -8.00
CA ALA A 56 -18.18 -26.47 -7.59
C ALA A 56 -18.07 -25.15 -6.83
N ILE A 57 -17.26 -25.15 -5.78
CA ILE A 57 -16.87 -23.96 -5.02
C ILE A 57 -15.35 -23.86 -5.00
N GLY A 58 -14.82 -22.66 -5.22
CA GLY A 58 -13.39 -22.40 -5.14
C GLY A 58 -13.04 -21.04 -4.57
N LEU A 59 -11.81 -20.94 -4.08
CA LEU A 59 -11.19 -19.72 -3.56
C LEU A 59 -10.02 -19.34 -4.45
N ARG A 60 -10.01 -18.12 -4.96
CA ARG A 60 -8.83 -17.57 -5.65
C ARG A 60 -7.64 -17.52 -4.69
N ASP A 61 -6.47 -17.91 -5.19
CA ASP A 61 -5.21 -17.91 -4.43
C ASP A 61 -5.24 -18.79 -3.16
N PHE A 62 -6.01 -19.89 -3.18
CA PHE A 62 -6.29 -20.74 -2.02
C PHE A 62 -5.07 -21.13 -1.18
N TRP A 63 -3.99 -21.62 -1.80
CA TRP A 63 -2.78 -22.02 -1.07
C TRP A 63 -1.94 -20.83 -0.59
N LYS A 64 -1.99 -19.70 -1.29
CA LYS A 64 -1.33 -18.46 -0.87
C LYS A 64 -2.02 -17.84 0.35
N ARG A 65 -3.27 -18.21 0.61
CA ARG A 65 -4.12 -17.70 1.69
C ARG A 65 -4.38 -18.74 2.79
N TYR A 66 -3.42 -19.65 3.00
CA TYR A 66 -3.50 -20.66 4.05
C TYR A 66 -3.65 -20.02 5.46
N PRO A 67 -4.22 -20.73 6.45
CA PRO A 67 -4.73 -22.09 6.39
C PRO A 67 -6.16 -22.15 5.82
N ALA A 68 -6.35 -22.91 4.75
CA ALA A 68 -7.64 -23.06 4.06
C ALA A 68 -8.03 -24.54 3.91
N GLY A 69 -9.31 -24.81 3.63
CA GLY A 69 -9.80 -26.19 3.52
C GLY A 69 -11.02 -26.35 2.63
N LEU A 70 -11.24 -27.57 2.17
CA LEU A 70 -12.44 -27.98 1.43
C LEU A 70 -12.97 -29.29 2.03
N ASP A 71 -14.24 -29.29 2.40
CA ASP A 71 -14.94 -30.47 2.90
C ASP A 71 -16.09 -30.85 1.98
N ILE A 72 -16.25 -32.16 1.77
CA ILE A 72 -17.49 -32.78 1.30
C ILE A 72 -17.97 -33.68 2.43
N THR A 73 -19.25 -33.62 2.78
CA THR A 73 -19.85 -34.49 3.80
C THR A 73 -21.19 -35.03 3.34
N ASN A 74 -21.57 -36.20 3.86
CA ASN A 74 -22.84 -36.88 3.54
C ASN A 74 -23.07 -37.13 2.03
N ALA A 75 -22.02 -37.32 1.24
CA ALA A 75 -22.11 -37.47 -0.23
C ALA A 75 -22.93 -38.68 -0.70
N GLY A 76 -23.05 -39.73 0.13
CA GLY A 76 -23.88 -40.91 -0.14
C GLY A 76 -25.29 -40.84 0.44
N ALA A 77 -25.67 -39.73 1.07
CA ALA A 77 -27.02 -39.50 1.60
C ALA A 77 -27.90 -38.77 0.56
N ASN A 78 -29.17 -38.53 0.90
CA ASN A 78 -30.09 -37.78 0.04
C ASN A 78 -29.69 -36.31 -0.15
N LYS A 79 -28.86 -35.77 0.74
CA LYS A 79 -28.35 -34.39 0.69
C LYS A 79 -26.90 -34.38 1.16
N GLY A 80 -25.99 -34.16 0.21
CA GLY A 80 -24.59 -33.88 0.50
C GLY A 80 -24.37 -32.40 0.82
N GLN A 81 -23.23 -32.11 1.44
CA GLN A 81 -22.77 -30.75 1.73
C GLN A 81 -21.34 -30.58 1.18
N ILE A 82 -21.10 -29.42 0.58
CA ILE A 82 -19.77 -28.95 0.17
C ILE A 82 -19.47 -27.67 0.94
N THR A 83 -18.27 -27.55 1.50
CA THR A 83 -17.85 -26.42 2.34
C THR A 83 -16.47 -25.95 1.93
N LEU A 84 -16.34 -24.64 1.69
CA LEU A 84 -15.06 -23.93 1.61
C LEU A 84 -14.77 -23.29 2.97
N TRP A 85 -13.59 -23.58 3.51
CA TRP A 85 -13.07 -22.96 4.72
C TRP A 85 -12.04 -21.90 4.34
N LEU A 86 -12.38 -20.63 4.53
CA LEU A 86 -11.43 -19.51 4.40
C LEU A 86 -10.34 -19.56 5.48
N TYR A 87 -10.72 -20.03 6.67
CA TYR A 87 -9.82 -20.39 7.75
C TYR A 87 -10.16 -21.81 8.22
N SER A 88 -9.22 -22.76 8.05
CA SER A 88 -9.48 -24.16 8.33
C SER A 88 -9.57 -24.46 9.83
N PRO A 89 -10.58 -25.22 10.31
CA PRO A 89 -10.65 -25.65 11.70
C PRO A 89 -9.58 -26.69 12.07
N GLU A 90 -8.79 -27.18 11.11
CA GLU A 90 -7.63 -28.04 11.39
C GLU A 90 -6.34 -27.24 11.69
N ALA A 91 -6.38 -25.91 11.52
CA ALA A 91 -5.31 -25.03 11.97
C ALA A 91 -5.42 -24.72 13.46
N ALA A 92 -4.35 -24.11 14.01
CA ALA A 92 -4.46 -23.42 15.29
C ALA A 92 -5.52 -22.31 15.19
N PRO A 93 -6.15 -21.89 16.30
CA PRO A 93 -7.01 -20.71 16.28
C PRO A 93 -6.25 -19.47 15.79
N LEU A 94 -6.93 -18.60 15.03
CA LEU A 94 -6.38 -17.32 14.62
C LEU A 94 -6.17 -16.42 15.85
N ASP A 95 -4.92 -16.26 16.27
CA ASP A 95 -4.53 -15.44 17.41
C ASP A 95 -4.02 -14.08 16.95
N LEU A 96 -4.83 -13.04 17.22
CA LEU A 96 -4.55 -11.67 16.82
C LEU A 96 -4.16 -10.78 18.01
N ARG A 97 -3.81 -11.39 19.14
CA ARG A 97 -3.35 -10.64 20.32
C ARG A 97 -1.98 -9.99 20.03
N PRO A 98 -1.60 -8.97 20.81
CA PRO A 98 -0.25 -8.44 20.83
C PRO A 98 0.84 -9.51 20.89
N PHE A 99 1.91 -9.34 20.10
CA PHE A 99 3.06 -10.26 20.11
C PHE A 99 3.98 -10.09 21.34
N HIS A 100 3.89 -8.97 22.06
CA HIS A 100 4.63 -8.68 23.29
C HIS A 100 3.74 -7.96 24.32
N ASP A 101 4.19 -7.89 25.57
CA ASP A 101 3.46 -7.34 26.73
C ASP A 101 3.73 -5.85 26.99
N GLY A 102 4.37 -5.16 26.05
CA GLY A 102 4.79 -3.76 26.18
C GLY A 102 6.15 -3.54 26.85
N LEU A 103 6.82 -4.59 27.36
CA LEU A 103 8.21 -4.54 27.84
C LEU A 103 8.50 -3.43 28.88
N GLY A 104 7.49 -3.02 29.65
CA GLY A 104 7.62 -1.96 30.67
C GLY A 104 7.56 -0.52 30.14
N GLN A 105 7.12 -0.30 28.91
CA GLN A 105 6.93 1.01 28.27
C GLN A 105 5.62 1.68 28.72
N ASP A 106 5.65 2.33 29.88
CA ASP A 106 4.50 2.99 30.52
C ASP A 106 4.47 4.53 30.35
N THR A 107 5.44 5.10 29.63
CA THR A 107 5.52 6.54 29.29
C THR A 107 5.88 6.75 27.83
N TYR A 108 5.52 7.91 27.27
CA TYR A 108 5.92 8.28 25.91
C TYR A 108 7.44 8.31 25.74
N GLU A 109 8.19 8.77 26.75
CA GLU A 109 9.67 8.76 26.72
C GLU A 109 10.24 7.36 26.49
N LYS A 110 9.74 6.34 27.23
CA LYS A 110 10.18 4.95 27.04
C LYS A 110 9.76 4.37 25.70
N GLN A 111 8.60 4.78 25.19
CA GLN A 111 8.10 4.35 23.89
C GLN A 111 8.97 4.92 22.77
N THR A 112 9.32 6.21 22.83
CA THR A 112 10.23 6.84 21.87
C THR A 112 11.66 6.31 22.02
N ASP A 113 12.11 5.96 23.22
CA ASP A 113 13.43 5.31 23.42
C ASP A 113 13.47 3.91 22.78
N ALA A 114 12.38 3.13 22.89
CA ALA A 114 12.26 1.85 22.19
C ALA A 114 12.21 2.02 20.66
N LEU A 115 11.53 3.05 20.16
CA LEU A 115 11.47 3.40 18.74
C LEU A 115 12.86 3.61 18.14
N GLU A 116 13.81 4.21 18.87
CA GLU A 116 15.18 4.43 18.39
C GLU A 116 15.96 3.13 18.13
N ILE A 117 15.57 2.01 18.74
CA ILE A 117 16.28 0.73 18.60
C ILE A 117 15.53 -0.32 17.75
N THR A 118 14.21 -0.43 17.89
CA THR A 118 13.41 -1.42 17.12
C THR A 118 12.65 -0.81 15.95
N TYR A 119 12.63 0.52 15.85
CA TYR A 119 11.80 1.25 14.91
C TYR A 119 10.28 1.03 15.09
N GLU A 120 9.84 0.54 16.26
CA GLU A 120 8.43 0.41 16.65
C GLU A 120 8.01 1.53 17.60
N ASP A 121 6.91 2.23 17.29
CA ASP A 121 6.28 3.17 18.19
C ASP A 121 5.15 2.47 18.96
N TYR A 122 5.44 1.87 20.11
CA TYR A 122 4.45 1.14 20.92
C TYR A 122 3.59 2.07 21.79
N GLU A 123 2.33 1.70 22.05
CA GLU A 123 1.48 2.31 23.08
C GLU A 123 0.44 1.29 23.60
N PRO A 124 0.22 1.19 24.92
CA PRO A 124 -0.76 0.25 25.48
C PRO A 124 -2.15 0.42 24.88
N GLY A 125 -2.70 -0.67 24.34
CA GLY A 125 -4.04 -0.70 23.74
C GLY A 125 -4.10 -0.35 22.25
N PHE A 126 -3.00 0.09 21.65
CA PHE A 126 -2.94 0.43 20.22
C PHE A 126 -2.58 -0.76 19.32
N ASN A 127 -1.93 -1.77 19.87
CA ASN A 127 -1.61 -3.05 19.22
C ASN A 127 -2.86 -3.96 19.13
N THR A 128 -3.89 -3.48 18.44
CA THR A 128 -5.23 -4.10 18.43
C THR A 128 -5.71 -4.38 17.00
N PRO A 129 -6.27 -5.57 16.73
CA PRO A 129 -6.89 -5.89 15.45
C PRO A 129 -8.34 -5.37 15.35
N TYR A 130 -8.85 -4.67 16.36
CA TYR A 130 -10.25 -4.23 16.39
C TYR A 130 -10.56 -3.29 15.23
N GLY A 131 -11.23 -3.80 14.21
CA GLY A 131 -11.71 -3.05 13.06
C GLY A 131 -10.95 -3.27 11.76
N ILE A 132 -9.93 -4.13 11.74
CA ILE A 132 -9.31 -4.58 10.48
C ILE A 132 -10.30 -5.41 9.64
N ALA A 133 -10.08 -5.50 8.33
CA ALA A 133 -10.89 -6.32 7.43
C ALA A 133 -10.02 -7.26 6.56
N ARG A 134 -10.70 -8.16 5.86
CA ARG A 134 -10.09 -9.04 4.84
C ARG A 134 -11.14 -9.51 3.86
N THR A 135 -10.94 -9.22 2.58
CA THR A 135 -11.80 -9.71 1.49
C THR A 135 -11.24 -10.99 0.88
N SER A 136 -12.12 -11.96 0.56
CA SER A 136 -11.76 -13.22 -0.11
C SER A 136 -12.63 -13.44 -1.35
N GLU A 137 -12.02 -13.71 -2.50
CA GLU A 137 -12.72 -13.87 -3.77
C GLU A 137 -13.12 -15.35 -4.00
N ILE A 138 -14.42 -15.61 -3.90
CA ILE A 138 -15.01 -16.96 -3.95
C ILE A 138 -15.80 -17.13 -5.25
N PHE A 139 -15.62 -18.27 -5.90
CA PHE A 139 -16.31 -18.61 -7.14
C PHE A 139 -17.25 -19.79 -6.94
N LEU A 140 -18.45 -19.70 -7.51
CA LEU A 140 -19.47 -20.75 -7.52
C LEU A 140 -19.82 -21.12 -8.96
N HIS A 141 -19.78 -22.41 -9.28
CA HIS A 141 -20.07 -22.92 -10.61
C HIS A 141 -21.07 -24.07 -10.55
N ALA A 142 -22.24 -23.87 -11.16
CA ALA A 142 -23.28 -24.90 -11.25
C ALA A 142 -23.13 -25.72 -12.53
N PHE A 143 -23.41 -27.01 -12.44
CA PHE A 143 -23.36 -27.94 -13.56
C PHE A 143 -24.64 -28.77 -13.62
N ASP A 144 -25.18 -28.98 -14.83
CA ASP A 144 -26.39 -29.80 -15.07
C ASP A 144 -26.12 -31.31 -14.88
N ALA A 145 -24.88 -31.72 -15.09
CA ALA A 145 -24.36 -33.05 -14.81
C ALA A 145 -22.89 -32.95 -14.40
N THR A 146 -22.30 -34.01 -13.85
CA THR A 146 -20.86 -34.04 -13.58
C THR A 146 -20.06 -33.66 -14.83
N PRO A 147 -19.28 -32.57 -14.79
CA PRO A 147 -18.50 -32.13 -15.94
C PRO A 147 -17.29 -33.05 -16.15
N GLU A 148 -16.70 -32.97 -17.33
CA GLU A 148 -15.39 -33.56 -17.60
C GLU A 148 -14.31 -32.96 -16.69
N SER A 149 -13.33 -33.77 -16.30
CA SER A 149 -12.23 -33.34 -15.42
C SER A 149 -11.46 -32.14 -15.98
N ASP A 150 -11.26 -32.08 -17.30
CA ASP A 150 -10.57 -30.97 -17.98
C ASP A 150 -11.32 -29.65 -17.80
N ASN A 151 -12.66 -29.67 -17.74
CA ASN A 151 -13.44 -28.46 -17.46
C ASN A 151 -13.23 -27.97 -16.03
N LEU A 152 -13.13 -28.88 -15.05
CA LEU A 152 -12.81 -28.52 -13.66
C LEU A 152 -11.38 -27.99 -13.53
N ALA A 153 -10.43 -28.52 -14.29
CA ALA A 153 -9.05 -28.03 -14.31
C ALA A 153 -8.98 -26.61 -14.91
N LEU A 154 -9.64 -26.38 -16.04
CA LEU A 154 -9.76 -25.06 -16.66
C LEU A 154 -10.44 -24.06 -15.71
N LEU A 155 -11.48 -24.50 -15.01
CA LEU A 155 -12.14 -23.68 -13.99
C LEU A 155 -11.20 -23.34 -12.83
N GLY A 156 -10.40 -24.31 -12.36
CA GLY A 156 -9.39 -24.07 -11.33
C GLY A 156 -8.37 -23.02 -11.77
N HIS A 157 -7.94 -23.03 -13.03
CA HIS A 157 -7.07 -22.00 -13.59
C HIS A 157 -7.78 -20.64 -13.68
N TYR A 158 -9.00 -20.58 -14.22
CA TYR A 158 -9.82 -19.37 -14.30
C TYR A 158 -10.01 -18.70 -12.93
N ILE A 159 -10.25 -19.48 -11.88
CA ILE A 159 -10.42 -18.95 -10.52
C ILE A 159 -9.14 -18.32 -9.97
N ASN A 160 -7.98 -18.92 -10.27
CA ASN A 160 -6.69 -18.40 -9.78
C ASN A 160 -6.13 -17.27 -10.65
N GLU A 161 -6.53 -17.20 -11.92
CA GLU A 161 -6.14 -16.15 -12.85
C GLU A 161 -7.38 -15.60 -13.60
N PRO A 162 -8.30 -14.89 -12.91
CA PRO A 162 -9.48 -14.34 -13.56
C PRO A 162 -9.10 -13.38 -14.71
N PRO A 163 -9.60 -13.56 -15.94
CA PRO A 163 -9.25 -12.70 -17.07
C PRO A 163 -9.64 -11.23 -16.82
N VAL A 164 -8.73 -10.30 -17.11
CA VAL A 164 -8.95 -8.86 -16.97
C VAL A 164 -8.78 -8.19 -18.33
N LEU A 165 -9.71 -7.30 -18.68
CA LEU A 165 -9.57 -6.40 -19.81
C LEU A 165 -9.17 -5.02 -19.30
N VAL A 166 -8.10 -4.45 -19.84
CA VAL A 166 -7.61 -3.12 -19.48
C VAL A 166 -7.42 -2.26 -20.73
N PRO A 167 -7.60 -0.92 -20.64
CA PRO A 167 -7.23 -0.02 -21.73
C PRO A 167 -5.72 -0.09 -22.02
N LYS A 168 -5.33 0.34 -23.23
CA LYS A 168 -3.91 0.45 -23.58
C LYS A 168 -3.22 1.56 -22.76
N PRO A 169 -1.97 1.36 -22.28
CA PRO A 169 -1.18 2.38 -21.59
C PRO A 169 -1.16 3.74 -22.30
N GLU A 170 -0.99 3.75 -23.62
CA GLU A 170 -0.95 4.98 -24.43
C GLU A 170 -2.23 5.80 -24.29
N TYR A 171 -3.37 5.11 -24.30
CA TYR A 171 -4.68 5.74 -24.20
C TYR A 171 -4.93 6.28 -22.79
N ILE A 172 -4.57 5.53 -21.74
CA ILE A 172 -4.69 6.02 -20.36
C ILE A 172 -3.83 7.29 -20.20
N LYS A 173 -2.59 7.28 -20.69
CA LYS A 173 -1.70 8.45 -20.65
C LYS A 173 -2.27 9.65 -21.39
N GLU A 174 -2.81 9.46 -22.59
CA GLU A 174 -3.41 10.53 -23.41
C GLU A 174 -4.58 11.21 -22.70
N THR A 175 -5.44 10.44 -22.04
CA THR A 175 -6.63 10.97 -21.36
C THR A 175 -6.34 11.74 -20.07
N LYS A 176 -5.16 11.53 -19.47
CA LYS A 176 -4.78 12.03 -18.13
C LYS A 176 -5.70 11.56 -16.99
N ALA A 177 -6.57 10.58 -17.23
CA ALA A 177 -7.56 10.13 -16.25
C ALA A 177 -6.95 9.45 -15.01
N ALA A 178 -5.66 9.08 -15.06
CA ALA A 178 -4.90 8.49 -13.97
C ALA A 178 -3.64 9.32 -13.68
N GLY A 179 -3.79 10.65 -13.68
CA GLY A 179 -2.69 11.60 -13.45
C GLY A 179 -1.80 11.83 -14.66
N SER A 180 -1.04 12.93 -14.63
CA SER A 180 -0.16 13.36 -15.72
C SER A 180 1.33 13.19 -15.43
N TYR A 181 1.68 12.81 -14.20
CA TYR A 181 3.03 12.70 -13.65
C TYR A 181 3.81 11.45 -14.08
N TRP A 182 3.21 10.51 -14.81
CA TRP A 182 3.90 9.36 -15.40
C TRP A 182 3.82 9.40 -16.94
N ALA A 183 4.67 8.65 -17.64
CA ALA A 183 4.67 8.50 -19.10
C ALA A 183 5.03 7.06 -19.48
N LEU A 184 4.87 6.67 -20.75
CA LEU A 184 5.29 5.34 -21.22
C LEU A 184 6.81 5.12 -21.00
N PRO A 185 7.29 3.87 -20.94
CA PRO A 185 8.72 3.58 -20.80
C PRO A 185 9.55 4.27 -21.90
N ASP A 186 10.69 4.85 -21.51
CA ASP A 186 11.61 5.52 -22.41
C ASP A 186 12.94 4.77 -22.47
N THR A 187 13.22 4.17 -23.63
CA THR A 187 14.49 3.51 -23.93
C THR A 187 15.23 4.21 -25.07
N SER A 188 14.97 5.49 -25.28
CA SER A 188 15.55 6.27 -26.39
C SER A 188 17.05 6.53 -26.26
N ASN A 189 17.58 6.45 -25.03
CA ASN A 189 18.99 6.61 -24.74
C ASN A 189 19.44 5.68 -23.60
N ASP A 190 20.75 5.46 -23.47
CA ASP A 190 21.32 4.49 -22.53
C ASP A 190 20.98 4.80 -21.07
N LYS A 191 20.92 6.08 -20.66
CA LYS A 191 20.63 6.45 -19.27
C LYS A 191 19.16 6.16 -18.90
N ALA A 192 18.23 6.51 -19.79
CA ALA A 192 16.82 6.18 -19.59
C ALA A 192 16.59 4.66 -19.60
N SER A 193 17.20 3.95 -20.57
CA SER A 193 17.15 2.49 -20.66
C SER A 193 17.67 1.80 -19.39
N THR A 194 18.75 2.29 -18.79
CA THR A 194 19.26 1.78 -17.52
C THR A 194 18.25 1.94 -16.38
N ILE A 195 17.59 3.10 -16.27
CA ILE A 195 16.54 3.31 -15.28
C ILE A 195 15.38 2.32 -15.48
N GLU A 196 14.92 2.08 -16.72
CA GLU A 196 13.87 1.09 -16.99
C GLU A 196 14.29 -0.33 -16.60
N ASN A 197 15.55 -0.70 -16.82
CA ASN A 197 16.10 -1.99 -16.41
C ASN A 197 16.14 -2.12 -14.88
N HIS A 198 16.46 -1.05 -14.16
CA HIS A 198 16.43 -1.01 -12.70
C HIS A 198 15.00 -1.18 -12.17
N LEU A 199 14.02 -0.49 -12.77
CA LEU A 199 12.60 -0.66 -12.41
C LEU A 199 12.14 -2.12 -12.60
N ASP A 200 12.52 -2.75 -13.71
CA ASP A 200 12.21 -4.17 -13.97
C ASP A 200 12.91 -5.12 -12.98
N PHE A 201 14.18 -4.85 -12.65
CA PHE A 201 14.92 -5.60 -11.63
C PHE A 201 14.22 -5.54 -10.27
N LEU A 202 13.86 -4.34 -9.80
CA LEU A 202 13.20 -4.15 -8.51
C LEU A 202 11.84 -4.86 -8.48
N ALA A 203 11.04 -4.74 -9.55
CA ALA A 203 9.75 -5.42 -9.62
C ALA A 203 9.88 -6.95 -9.57
N LYS A 204 10.83 -7.52 -10.34
CA LYS A 204 11.10 -8.97 -10.33
C LYS A 204 11.64 -9.45 -9.00
N PHE A 205 12.50 -8.66 -8.36
CA PHE A 205 13.04 -8.98 -7.04
C PHE A 205 11.91 -9.16 -6.01
N TYR A 206 10.96 -8.22 -5.91
CA TYR A 206 9.83 -8.33 -4.98
C TYR A 206 8.86 -9.46 -5.33
N GLN A 207 8.58 -9.69 -6.62
CA GLN A 207 7.80 -10.87 -7.04
C GLN A 207 8.47 -12.18 -6.61
N GLY A 208 9.80 -12.26 -6.69
CA GLY A 208 10.59 -13.39 -6.21
C GLY A 208 10.58 -13.53 -4.68
N GLN A 209 10.72 -12.41 -3.95
CA GLN A 209 10.72 -12.42 -2.48
C GLN A 209 9.41 -12.96 -1.89
N ILE A 210 8.25 -12.71 -2.50
CA ILE A 210 6.98 -13.28 -2.03
C ILE A 210 7.08 -14.81 -1.94
N GLU A 211 7.61 -15.45 -2.98
CA GLU A 211 7.80 -16.90 -3.00
C GLU A 211 8.92 -17.30 -2.04
N ASP A 212 10.12 -16.76 -2.20
CA ASP A 212 11.32 -17.16 -1.42
C ASP A 212 11.12 -16.99 0.09
N ARG A 213 10.35 -16.00 0.52
CA ARG A 213 10.10 -15.68 1.94
C ARG A 213 8.76 -16.17 2.45
N ARG A 214 7.95 -16.79 1.57
CA ARG A 214 6.61 -17.30 1.89
C ARG A 214 5.73 -16.22 2.51
N TRP A 215 5.68 -15.04 1.89
CA TRP A 215 4.75 -13.97 2.26
C TRP A 215 3.32 -14.31 1.81
N TYR A 216 2.81 -15.35 2.45
CA TYR A 216 1.56 -16.03 2.21
C TYR A 216 0.86 -16.19 3.55
N GLY A 217 -0.47 -16.17 3.55
CA GLY A 217 -1.24 -16.28 4.77
C GLY A 217 -2.63 -15.70 4.61
N PHE A 218 -3.52 -16.10 5.52
CA PHE A 218 -4.90 -15.64 5.51
C PHE A 218 -4.99 -14.11 5.56
N LEU A 219 -4.21 -13.47 6.43
CA LEU A 219 -4.08 -12.02 6.51
C LEU A 219 -2.91 -11.52 5.67
N ASP A 220 -1.74 -12.12 5.82
CA ASP A 220 -0.45 -11.62 5.31
C ASP A 220 -0.34 -11.54 3.77
N TYR A 221 -1.02 -12.42 3.03
CA TYR A 221 -0.84 -12.47 1.57
C TYR A 221 -1.29 -11.16 0.91
N GLY A 222 -0.32 -10.52 0.24
CA GLY A 222 -0.46 -9.27 -0.49
C GLY A 222 0.57 -8.24 -0.06
N ASP A 223 0.99 -8.26 1.21
CA ASP A 223 2.01 -7.35 1.74
C ASP A 223 3.44 -7.80 1.44
N ILE A 224 4.39 -6.91 1.73
CA ILE A 224 5.83 -7.06 1.61
C ILE A 224 6.51 -6.61 2.92
N MET A 225 7.77 -6.95 3.14
CA MET A 225 8.51 -6.49 4.32
C MET A 225 9.35 -5.23 4.05
N HIS A 226 9.72 -4.51 5.11
CA HIS A 226 10.26 -3.16 5.06
C HIS A 226 11.80 -3.10 4.95
N THR A 227 12.55 -3.84 5.77
CA THR A 227 14.03 -3.81 5.76
C THR A 227 14.68 -5.17 5.98
N TYR A 228 15.87 -5.34 5.39
CA TYR A 228 16.63 -6.58 5.41
C TYR A 228 17.65 -6.66 6.57
N ASP A 229 17.87 -7.88 7.06
CA ASP A 229 18.92 -8.28 8.00
C ASP A 229 19.97 -9.07 7.24
N GLU A 230 21.12 -8.42 6.98
CA GLU A 230 22.20 -9.00 6.18
C GLU A 230 22.95 -10.13 6.90
N ASP A 231 22.97 -10.12 8.23
CA ASP A 231 23.64 -11.16 9.01
C ASP A 231 22.83 -12.46 9.03
N ARG A 232 21.50 -12.34 9.15
CA ARG A 232 20.57 -13.48 9.21
C ARG A 232 20.05 -13.90 7.84
N HIS A 233 20.35 -13.15 6.78
CA HIS A 233 19.83 -13.37 5.43
C HIS A 233 18.30 -13.49 5.40
N THR A 234 17.63 -12.57 6.11
CA THR A 234 16.16 -12.51 6.19
C THR A 234 15.70 -11.06 6.21
N TRP A 235 14.48 -10.81 5.77
CA TRP A 235 13.79 -9.59 6.16
C TRP A 235 13.59 -9.58 7.67
N ARG A 236 13.61 -8.39 8.27
CA ARG A 236 13.56 -8.18 9.74
C ARG A 236 12.15 -8.40 10.31
N TYR A 237 11.59 -9.58 10.05
CA TYR A 237 10.23 -9.97 10.40
C TYR A 237 9.91 -9.90 11.90
N ASP A 238 10.94 -9.88 12.75
CA ASP A 238 10.85 -9.93 14.20
C ASP A 238 11.39 -8.68 14.91
N VAL A 239 11.69 -7.60 14.18
CA VAL A 239 12.26 -6.36 14.75
C VAL A 239 11.35 -5.17 14.45
N GLY A 240 10.36 -4.96 15.31
CA GLY A 240 9.54 -3.75 15.36
C GLY A 240 9.08 -3.25 13.99
N GLY A 241 9.41 -2.01 13.66
CA GLY A 241 9.02 -1.37 12.40
C GLY A 241 9.75 -1.86 11.15
N TYR A 242 10.62 -2.87 11.23
CA TYR A 242 11.31 -3.36 10.03
C TYR A 242 10.65 -4.57 9.36
N ALA A 243 9.55 -5.07 9.93
CA ALA A 243 8.81 -6.24 9.47
C ALA A 243 7.83 -5.90 8.32
N TRP A 244 6.51 -6.08 8.49
CA TRP A 244 5.53 -5.79 7.42
C TRP A 244 5.51 -4.30 7.07
N ASP A 245 5.50 -3.99 5.78
CA ASP A 245 5.75 -2.66 5.23
C ASP A 245 4.53 -1.74 5.26
N ASN A 246 3.31 -2.29 5.22
CA ASN A 246 2.06 -1.54 5.37
C ASN A 246 2.04 -0.22 4.56
N SER A 247 2.46 -0.24 3.29
CA SER A 247 2.48 0.93 2.41
C SER A 247 3.39 2.10 2.84
N GLU A 248 4.42 1.88 3.66
CA GLU A 248 5.35 2.94 4.07
C GLU A 248 6.12 3.46 2.84
N LEU A 249 6.15 4.78 2.67
CA LEU A 249 6.74 5.45 1.50
C LEU A 249 6.14 5.03 0.14
N SER A 250 4.88 4.62 0.12
CA SER A 250 4.06 4.47 -1.11
C SER A 250 4.51 3.42 -2.15
N PRO A 251 4.89 2.17 -1.78
CA PRO A 251 5.10 1.11 -2.77
C PRO A 251 3.87 0.89 -3.64
N ASP A 252 2.65 1.06 -3.11
CA ASP A 252 1.40 1.00 -3.87
C ASP A 252 1.42 1.94 -5.07
N LEU A 253 1.87 3.19 -4.90
CA LEU A 253 1.95 4.16 -5.98
C LEU A 253 3.01 3.75 -7.01
N PHE A 254 4.17 3.23 -6.57
CA PHE A 254 5.20 2.75 -7.48
C PHE A 254 4.67 1.62 -8.37
N PHE A 255 4.15 0.55 -7.77
CA PHE A 255 3.72 -0.63 -8.53
C PHE A 255 2.51 -0.35 -9.42
N TRP A 256 1.57 0.49 -8.99
CA TRP A 256 0.46 0.92 -9.86
C TRP A 256 0.94 1.79 -11.01
N GLN A 257 1.82 2.78 -10.77
CA GLN A 257 2.38 3.58 -11.86
C GLN A 257 3.22 2.71 -12.81
N TYR A 258 3.96 1.72 -12.30
CA TYR A 258 4.69 0.78 -13.15
C TYR A 258 3.76 -0.07 -14.02
N PHE A 259 2.60 -0.49 -13.49
CA PHE A 259 1.56 -1.13 -14.29
C PHE A 259 1.00 -0.18 -15.38
N LEU A 260 0.63 1.05 -15.02
CA LEU A 260 0.08 2.03 -15.98
C LEU A 260 0.99 2.26 -17.18
N ARG A 261 2.30 2.26 -16.96
CA ARG A 261 3.34 2.43 -17.99
C ARG A 261 3.44 1.23 -18.92
N THR A 262 3.38 0.03 -18.36
CA THR A 262 3.84 -1.20 -19.05
C THR A 262 2.68 -2.09 -19.54
N GLY A 263 1.50 -1.99 -18.92
CA GLY A 263 0.37 -2.91 -19.17
C GLY A 263 0.66 -4.36 -18.78
N ARG A 264 1.72 -4.62 -18.01
CA ARG A 264 2.19 -5.95 -17.65
C ARG A 264 1.24 -6.67 -16.68
N ALA A 265 0.79 -7.86 -17.05
CA ALA A 265 -0.14 -8.65 -16.26
C ALA A 265 0.44 -9.08 -14.90
N ASP A 266 1.73 -9.40 -14.84
CA ASP A 266 2.43 -9.81 -13.62
C ASP A 266 2.54 -8.66 -12.61
N ILE A 267 2.68 -7.42 -13.09
CA ILE A 267 2.67 -6.21 -12.24
C ILE A 267 1.26 -5.88 -11.78
N TYR A 268 0.25 -6.01 -12.65
CA TYR A 268 -1.15 -5.87 -12.24
C TYR A 268 -1.49 -6.79 -11.08
N ARG A 269 -1.12 -8.09 -11.19
CA ARG A 269 -1.41 -9.09 -10.15
C ARG A 269 -0.69 -8.80 -8.84
N PHE A 270 0.56 -8.32 -8.91
CA PHE A 270 1.30 -7.89 -7.73
C PHE A 270 0.61 -6.71 -7.04
N ALA A 271 0.31 -5.64 -7.79
CA ALA A 271 -0.33 -4.44 -7.26
C ALA A 271 -1.77 -4.70 -6.78
N GLU A 272 -2.51 -5.61 -7.43
CA GLU A 272 -3.84 -6.08 -7.01
C GLU A 272 -3.76 -6.78 -5.64
N ALA A 273 -2.81 -7.69 -5.46
CA ALA A 273 -2.61 -8.38 -4.18
C ALA A 273 -2.22 -7.41 -3.06
N LEU A 274 -1.29 -6.49 -3.34
CA LEU A 274 -0.89 -5.42 -2.42
C LEU A 274 -2.09 -4.57 -2.00
N THR A 275 -2.87 -4.10 -2.97
CA THR A 275 -4.08 -3.28 -2.72
C THR A 275 -5.12 -4.00 -1.87
N ARG A 276 -5.36 -5.30 -2.14
CA ARG A 276 -6.31 -6.14 -1.39
C ARG A 276 -5.83 -6.49 0.02
N HIS A 277 -4.55 -6.27 0.31
CA HIS A 277 -4.00 -6.36 1.65
C HIS A 277 -4.04 -5.00 2.36
N THR A 278 -3.31 -4.02 1.81
CA THR A 278 -3.02 -2.76 2.49
C THR A 278 -4.26 -1.89 2.68
N GLY A 279 -5.26 -2.04 1.80
CA GLY A 279 -6.56 -1.35 1.94
C GLY A 279 -7.53 -2.01 2.93
N GLU A 280 -7.22 -3.20 3.43
CA GLU A 280 -8.15 -4.03 4.22
C GLU A 280 -7.56 -4.41 5.59
N VAL A 281 -6.38 -5.03 5.62
CA VAL A 281 -5.77 -5.55 6.86
C VAL A 281 -5.08 -4.44 7.63
N ASP A 282 -4.44 -3.51 6.93
CA ASP A 282 -3.62 -2.46 7.53
C ASP A 282 -4.44 -1.21 7.91
N VAL A 283 -5.76 -1.23 7.69
CA VAL A 283 -6.70 -0.11 7.90
C VAL A 283 -7.82 -0.50 8.85
N TYR A 284 -8.29 0.47 9.63
CA TYR A 284 -9.47 0.30 10.47
C TYR A 284 -10.74 0.79 9.76
N HIS A 285 -11.76 -0.07 9.70
CA HIS A 285 -13.03 0.17 8.99
C HIS A 285 -14.18 0.54 9.93
N ILE A 286 -13.98 0.38 11.24
CA ILE A 286 -14.95 0.67 12.31
C ILE A 286 -14.22 1.19 13.56
N GLY A 287 -15.00 1.65 14.55
CA GLY A 287 -14.46 2.18 15.80
C GLY A 287 -13.93 3.61 15.69
N ASP A 288 -13.28 4.07 16.75
CA ASP A 288 -12.81 5.46 16.89
C ASP A 288 -11.69 5.82 15.91
N TRP A 289 -10.97 4.83 15.39
CA TRP A 289 -9.87 5.01 14.43
C TRP A 289 -10.26 4.66 12.99
N LYS A 290 -11.57 4.55 12.71
CA LYS A 290 -12.06 4.30 11.34
C LYS A 290 -11.46 5.32 10.37
N GLY A 291 -10.84 4.83 9.29
CA GLY A 291 -10.18 5.64 8.28
C GLY A 291 -8.70 5.94 8.54
N LEU A 292 -8.12 5.39 9.62
CA LEU A 292 -6.67 5.36 9.84
C LEU A 292 -6.13 3.96 9.53
N GLY A 293 -4.89 3.92 9.06
CA GLY A 293 -4.13 2.68 8.97
C GLY A 293 -2.99 2.65 9.98
N THR A 294 -2.40 1.47 10.16
CA THR A 294 -1.31 1.25 11.12
C THR A 294 0.03 1.28 10.40
N ARG A 295 0.97 2.07 10.92
CA ARG A 295 2.36 2.08 10.47
C ARG A 295 2.96 0.65 10.49
N HIS A 296 3.89 0.41 9.58
CA HIS A 296 4.68 -0.81 9.43
C HIS A 296 5.20 -1.39 10.76
N GLY A 297 5.16 -2.73 10.89
CA GLY A 297 5.40 -3.42 12.16
C GLY A 297 5.40 -4.95 12.09
N VAL A 298 5.73 -5.62 13.20
CA VAL A 298 5.76 -7.10 13.29
C VAL A 298 4.39 -7.73 13.02
N GLN A 299 3.33 -7.07 13.49
CA GLN A 299 1.95 -7.37 13.08
C GLN A 299 1.42 -6.16 12.33
N HIS A 300 0.56 -6.40 11.34
CA HIS A 300 -0.10 -5.36 10.53
C HIS A 300 -0.86 -4.29 11.33
N PHE A 301 -1.09 -4.53 12.63
CA PHE A 301 -1.83 -3.65 13.54
C PHE A 301 -1.08 -3.39 14.86
N ALA A 302 0.23 -3.69 14.96
CA ALA A 302 1.00 -3.58 16.21
C ALA A 302 1.36 -2.13 16.59
N ASP A 303 1.84 -1.33 15.62
CA ASP A 303 2.40 0.00 15.88
C ASP A 303 1.31 1.00 16.32
N SER A 304 1.65 1.98 17.16
CA SER A 304 0.70 2.96 17.71
C SER A 304 0.54 4.21 16.86
N ALA A 305 1.34 4.39 15.81
CA ALA A 305 1.13 5.42 14.82
C ALA A 305 -0.02 5.02 13.88
N LYS A 306 -1.26 5.30 14.32
CA LYS A 306 -2.46 5.19 13.50
C LYS A 306 -2.61 6.46 12.68
N GLN A 307 -2.43 6.38 11.36
CA GLN A 307 -2.31 7.55 10.49
C GLN A 307 -3.01 7.33 9.14
N VAL A 308 -3.54 8.42 8.58
CA VAL A 308 -4.21 8.38 7.27
C VAL A 308 -3.23 8.11 6.12
N ARG A 309 -1.92 8.35 6.32
CA ARG A 309 -0.89 8.10 5.31
C ARG A 309 -0.79 6.62 4.87
N ILE A 310 -1.28 5.70 5.69
CA ILE A 310 -1.38 4.26 5.41
C ILE A 310 -2.72 3.93 4.73
N ALA A 311 -3.81 4.48 5.29
CA ALA A 311 -5.16 4.39 4.72
C ALA A 311 -5.35 5.22 3.43
N GLN A 312 -4.28 5.87 2.95
CA GLN A 312 -4.23 6.80 1.84
C GLN A 312 -5.08 6.32 0.64
N PRO A 313 -6.22 6.99 0.35
CA PRO A 313 -7.12 6.62 -0.74
C PRO A 313 -6.48 6.62 -2.12
N GLN A 314 -5.43 7.44 -2.35
CA GLN A 314 -4.72 7.49 -3.62
C GLN A 314 -4.11 6.13 -4.00
N TYR A 315 -3.73 5.29 -3.02
CA TYR A 315 -3.18 3.95 -3.25
C TYR A 315 -4.19 3.00 -3.90
N ARG A 316 -5.49 3.25 -3.70
CA ARG A 316 -6.59 2.43 -4.21
C ARG A 316 -7.23 3.01 -5.47
N LYS A 317 -6.96 4.28 -5.79
CA LYS A 317 -7.57 5.00 -6.93
C LYS A 317 -7.36 4.29 -8.26
N TYR A 318 -6.13 3.87 -8.56
CA TYR A 318 -5.81 3.20 -9.82
C TYR A 318 -6.58 1.90 -9.97
N PHE A 319 -6.54 1.03 -8.95
CA PHE A 319 -7.25 -0.24 -8.96
C PHE A 319 -8.76 -0.04 -9.08
N TYR A 320 -9.35 0.91 -8.34
CA TYR A 320 -10.77 1.21 -8.40
C TYR A 320 -11.21 1.52 -9.84
N TYR A 321 -10.53 2.44 -10.54
CA TYR A 321 -10.94 2.78 -11.90
C TYR A 321 -10.59 1.70 -12.93
N LEU A 322 -9.44 1.04 -12.82
CA LEU A 322 -9.00 -0.01 -13.75
C LEU A 322 -9.85 -1.28 -13.67
N SER A 323 -10.36 -1.60 -12.48
CA SER A 323 -11.26 -2.74 -12.26
C SER A 323 -12.69 -2.49 -12.77
N GLY A 324 -13.00 -1.28 -13.23
CA GLY A 324 -14.36 -0.88 -13.61
C GLY A 324 -15.22 -0.43 -12.43
N GLY A 325 -14.59 -0.01 -11.33
CA GLY A 325 -15.27 0.44 -10.12
C GLY A 325 -15.59 -0.68 -9.15
N ASP A 326 -14.60 -1.53 -8.81
CA ASP A 326 -14.76 -2.59 -7.81
C ASP A 326 -15.50 -2.09 -6.56
N GLU A 327 -16.68 -2.65 -6.31
CA GLU A 327 -17.61 -2.09 -5.32
C GLU A 327 -17.05 -2.18 -3.91
N ARG A 328 -16.27 -3.22 -3.59
CA ARG A 328 -15.62 -3.34 -2.28
C ARG A 328 -14.64 -2.19 -2.06
N VAL A 329 -13.79 -1.90 -3.03
CA VAL A 329 -12.86 -0.75 -2.94
C VAL A 329 -13.64 0.57 -2.96
N GLY A 330 -14.77 0.65 -3.67
CA GLY A 330 -15.70 1.77 -3.62
C GLY A 330 -16.19 2.07 -2.19
N GLU A 331 -16.54 1.04 -1.41
CA GLU A 331 -16.89 1.15 0.01
C GLU A 331 -15.70 1.68 0.83
N LEU A 332 -14.49 1.12 0.64
CA LEU A 332 -13.28 1.57 1.34
C LEU A 332 -12.99 3.07 1.10
N LEU A 333 -13.17 3.52 -0.14
CA LEU A 333 -13.00 4.92 -0.51
C LEU A 333 -14.07 5.83 0.13
N GLU A 334 -15.28 5.33 0.36
CA GLU A 334 -16.33 6.06 1.09
C GLU A 334 -16.03 6.15 2.59
N GLU A 335 -15.44 5.10 3.17
CA GLU A 335 -15.00 5.11 4.58
C GLU A 335 -13.92 6.16 4.84
N ALA A 336 -13.02 6.38 3.89
CA ALA A 336 -11.93 7.35 4.01
C ALA A 336 -12.40 8.81 4.15
N ILE A 337 -13.61 9.15 3.71
CA ILE A 337 -14.17 10.51 3.82
C ILE A 337 -14.30 10.95 5.29
N ASP A 338 -14.44 9.99 6.20
CA ASP A 338 -14.60 10.19 7.64
C ASP A 338 -13.29 10.22 8.42
N ALA A 339 -12.13 10.01 7.77
CA ALA A 339 -10.83 10.04 8.44
C ALA A 339 -10.54 11.39 9.12
N ASP A 340 -11.15 12.49 8.69
CA ASP A 340 -10.95 13.80 9.33
C ASP A 340 -11.49 13.86 10.76
N LYS A 341 -12.44 12.99 11.14
CA LYS A 341 -13.03 12.93 12.48
C LYS A 341 -12.06 12.38 13.51
N THR A 342 -11.09 11.56 13.09
CA THR A 342 -10.19 10.84 14.00
C THR A 342 -9.22 11.79 14.69
N TYR A 343 -8.87 12.92 14.06
CA TYR A 343 -8.01 13.96 14.65
C TYR A 343 -8.65 14.66 15.87
N GLY A 344 -9.97 14.52 16.05
CA GLY A 344 -10.65 14.96 17.28
C GLY A 344 -10.53 13.97 18.44
N ILE A 345 -10.01 12.76 18.17
CA ILE A 345 -9.89 11.65 19.12
C ILE A 345 -8.42 11.30 19.36
N LEU A 346 -7.61 11.30 18.29
CA LEU A 346 -6.23 10.88 18.29
C LEU A 346 -5.37 11.90 17.57
N ASP A 347 -4.37 12.40 18.27
CA ASP A 347 -3.32 13.23 17.68
C ASP A 347 -2.13 12.34 17.26
N PRO A 348 -1.77 12.32 15.95
CA PRO A 348 -0.63 11.53 15.48
C PRO A 348 0.72 12.07 15.98
N GLN A 349 0.79 13.31 16.45
CA GLN A 349 2.00 13.96 16.95
C GLN A 349 2.10 13.96 18.49
N ARG A 350 1.17 13.28 19.19
CA ARG A 350 1.01 13.34 20.67
C ARG A 350 2.27 13.04 21.49
N LYS A 351 3.24 12.31 20.92
CA LYS A 351 4.50 11.93 21.59
C LYS A 351 5.67 12.87 21.28
N VAL A 352 5.58 13.66 20.21
CA VAL A 352 6.72 14.42 19.65
C VAL A 352 6.47 15.93 19.56
N ARG A 353 5.21 16.38 19.59
CA ARG A 353 4.91 17.81 19.55
C ARG A 353 5.26 18.51 20.87
N THR A 354 5.81 19.72 20.77
CA THR A 354 6.36 20.48 21.90
C THR A 354 5.54 21.73 22.26
N ASP A 355 4.48 22.00 21.53
CA ASP A 355 3.62 23.19 21.67
C ASP A 355 2.54 23.03 22.75
N GLY A 356 2.38 21.83 23.33
CA GLY A 356 1.41 21.52 24.36
C GLY A 356 -0.05 21.44 23.89
N TRP A 357 -0.32 21.48 22.58
CA TRP A 357 -1.69 21.35 22.07
C TRP A 357 -2.19 19.90 22.16
N THR A 358 -3.48 19.75 22.44
CA THR A 358 -4.18 18.46 22.53
C THR A 358 -5.58 18.59 21.91
N PRO A 359 -6.15 17.52 21.33
CA PRO A 359 -7.51 17.56 20.79
C PRO A 359 -8.55 17.89 21.86
N GLU A 360 -9.45 18.83 21.56
CA GLU A 360 -10.61 19.17 22.40
C GLU A 360 -11.93 19.00 21.62
N PRO A 361 -12.98 18.43 22.22
CA PRO A 361 -14.27 18.25 21.54
C PRO A 361 -14.84 19.54 20.95
N GLY A 362 -15.13 19.51 19.64
CA GLY A 362 -15.73 20.63 18.91
C GLY A 362 -14.78 21.80 18.60
N LYS A 363 -13.49 21.67 18.92
CA LYS A 363 -12.44 22.62 18.52
C LYS A 363 -11.79 22.21 17.21
N PRO A 364 -11.10 23.14 16.51
CA PRO A 364 -10.24 22.78 15.39
C PRO A 364 -9.16 21.77 15.80
N VAL A 365 -8.84 20.85 14.89
CA VAL A 365 -7.90 19.75 15.10
C VAL A 365 -6.60 19.98 14.33
N ALA A 366 -5.45 19.64 14.91
CA ALA A 366 -4.17 19.77 14.24
C ALA A 366 -3.93 18.58 13.28
N PHE A 367 -3.45 18.86 12.07
CA PHE A 367 -2.92 17.84 11.17
C PHE A 367 -1.76 18.38 10.33
N SER A 368 -0.88 17.48 9.88
CA SER A 368 0.21 17.80 8.94
C SER A 368 -0.35 18.19 7.56
N LEU A 369 0.27 19.18 6.91
CA LEU A 369 -0.08 19.58 5.53
C LEU A 369 0.49 18.62 4.47
N GLY A 370 1.29 17.64 4.88
CA GLY A 370 1.80 16.56 4.03
C GLY A 370 1.12 15.24 4.31
N THR A 371 1.66 14.47 5.25
CA THR A 371 1.23 13.08 5.54
C THR A 371 -0.27 12.95 5.80
N ASP A 372 -0.85 13.92 6.50
CA ASP A 372 -2.27 13.88 6.87
C ASP A 372 -3.16 14.47 5.77
N TRP A 373 -2.91 15.74 5.41
CA TRP A 373 -3.73 16.44 4.42
C TRP A 373 -3.73 15.74 3.06
N ALA A 374 -2.62 15.15 2.61
CA ALA A 374 -2.59 14.41 1.36
C ALA A 374 -3.56 13.21 1.35
N GLY A 375 -3.66 12.49 2.47
CA GLY A 375 -4.62 11.38 2.62
C GLY A 375 -6.06 11.85 2.63
N LEU A 376 -6.35 12.91 3.38
CA LEU A 376 -7.68 13.51 3.45
C LEU A 376 -8.10 14.09 2.09
N ALA A 377 -7.22 14.84 1.44
CA ALA A 377 -7.46 15.46 0.14
C ALA A 377 -7.69 14.42 -0.96
N ALA A 378 -6.95 13.30 -0.96
CA ALA A 378 -7.18 12.19 -1.89
C ALA A 378 -8.59 11.61 -1.75
N GLY A 379 -9.03 11.30 -0.52
CA GLY A 379 -10.37 10.77 -0.26
C GLY A 379 -11.46 11.73 -0.73
N TRP A 380 -11.30 13.04 -0.45
CA TRP A 380 -12.25 14.04 -0.89
C TRP A 380 -12.26 14.25 -2.41
N LEU A 381 -11.09 14.23 -3.06
CA LEU A 381 -11.00 14.32 -4.52
C LEU A 381 -11.68 13.13 -5.19
N ILE A 382 -11.42 11.91 -4.73
CA ILE A 382 -12.01 10.68 -5.29
C ILE A 382 -13.53 10.68 -5.12
N GLU A 383 -14.04 11.04 -3.95
CA GLU A 383 -15.50 11.15 -3.75
C GLU A 383 -16.10 12.24 -4.64
N TRP A 384 -15.38 13.35 -4.82
CA TRP A 384 -15.80 14.38 -5.74
C TRP A 384 -15.87 13.82 -7.16
N GLU A 385 -14.79 13.23 -7.69
CA GLU A 385 -14.73 12.58 -9.01
C GLU A 385 -15.88 11.60 -9.24
N ARG A 386 -16.10 10.68 -8.29
CA ARG A 386 -17.16 9.65 -8.34
C ARG A 386 -18.56 10.23 -8.31
N ARG A 387 -18.73 11.48 -7.86
CA ARG A 387 -20.03 12.10 -7.56
C ARG A 387 -20.85 11.22 -6.61
N GLY A 388 -20.17 10.60 -5.65
CA GLY A 388 -20.78 9.76 -4.62
C GLY A 388 -21.71 10.57 -3.69
N PRO A 389 -22.41 9.92 -2.75
CA PRO A 389 -23.42 10.57 -1.91
C PRO A 389 -22.95 11.83 -1.17
N ARG A 390 -21.65 11.98 -0.91
CA ARG A 390 -21.04 13.07 -0.13
C ARG A 390 -20.14 13.98 -0.97
N TRP A 391 -20.21 13.91 -2.31
CA TRP A 391 -19.34 14.70 -3.20
C TRP A 391 -19.35 16.21 -2.94
N GLN A 392 -20.49 16.78 -2.51
CA GLN A 392 -20.60 18.21 -2.18
C GLN A 392 -19.87 18.57 -0.88
N GLU A 393 -19.95 17.69 0.12
CA GLU A 393 -19.20 17.81 1.37
C GLU A 393 -17.70 17.70 1.08
N ALA A 394 -17.30 16.67 0.33
CA ALA A 394 -15.93 16.43 -0.07
C ALA A 394 -15.33 17.63 -0.82
N LYS A 395 -16.02 18.13 -1.86
CA LYS A 395 -15.62 19.35 -2.58
C LYS A 395 -15.45 20.53 -1.63
N LYS A 396 -16.38 20.74 -0.69
CA LYS A 396 -16.32 21.86 0.26
C LYS A 396 -15.10 21.75 1.18
N LYS A 397 -14.85 20.59 1.79
CA LYS A 397 -13.69 20.35 2.68
C LYS A 397 -12.38 20.56 1.93
N LEU A 398 -12.29 20.01 0.71
CA LEU A 398 -11.11 20.13 -0.11
C LEU A 398 -10.82 21.58 -0.51
N THR A 399 -11.82 22.28 -1.05
CA THR A 399 -11.67 23.70 -1.43
C THR A 399 -11.38 24.58 -0.21
N GLY A 400 -11.99 24.31 0.95
CA GLY A 400 -11.78 25.07 2.18
C GLY A 400 -10.37 24.91 2.75
N THR A 401 -9.86 23.68 2.80
CA THR A 401 -8.49 23.40 3.26
C THR A 401 -7.45 23.95 2.31
N ALA A 402 -7.63 23.78 0.99
CA ALA A 402 -6.73 24.33 -0.01
C ALA A 402 -6.66 25.87 0.01
N LYS A 403 -7.79 26.56 0.23
CA LYS A 403 -7.81 28.01 0.47
C LYS A 403 -7.04 28.41 1.73
N GLY A 404 -7.15 27.62 2.80
CA GLY A 404 -6.36 27.83 4.01
C GLY A 404 -4.86 27.74 3.75
N ILE A 405 -4.41 26.67 3.10
CA ILE A 405 -3.00 26.48 2.73
C ILE A 405 -2.49 27.66 1.88
N ALA A 406 -3.26 28.06 0.86
CA ALA A 406 -2.89 29.19 0.01
C ALA A 406 -2.83 30.53 0.76
N SER A 407 -3.56 30.67 1.87
CA SER A 407 -3.55 31.87 2.70
C SER A 407 -2.40 31.92 3.72
N PHE A 408 -1.73 30.80 3.98
CA PHE A 408 -0.59 30.77 4.88
C PHE A 408 0.60 31.50 4.28
N LYS A 409 1.31 32.30 5.07
CA LYS A 409 2.45 33.11 4.61
C LYS A 409 3.53 32.24 3.96
N ASN A 410 3.72 31.03 4.48
CA ASN A 410 4.69 30.05 3.99
C ASN A 410 4.04 28.84 3.29
N GLY A 411 2.73 28.87 2.98
CA GLY A 411 2.06 27.79 2.26
C GLY A 411 2.25 26.42 2.91
N PHE A 412 2.69 25.43 2.14
CA PHE A 412 2.99 24.07 2.65
C PHE A 412 4.19 24.01 3.61
N VAL A 413 5.11 24.98 3.56
CA VAL A 413 6.29 25.06 4.46
C VAL A 413 5.89 25.34 5.91
N THR A 414 4.64 25.79 6.13
CA THR A 414 4.02 25.92 7.46
C THR A 414 3.96 24.59 8.22
N GLY A 415 3.93 23.46 7.50
CA GLY A 415 4.04 22.10 8.04
C GLY A 415 2.76 21.50 8.62
N GLU A 416 1.98 22.27 9.37
CA GLU A 416 0.69 21.85 9.94
C GLU A 416 -0.35 22.97 9.90
N GLY A 417 -1.61 22.65 10.23
CA GLY A 417 -2.67 23.63 10.41
C GLY A 417 -3.79 23.12 11.32
N LEU A 418 -4.66 24.05 11.74
CA LEU A 418 -5.83 23.76 12.57
C LEU A 418 -7.10 23.67 11.74
N TYR A 419 -7.66 22.47 11.59
CA TYR A 419 -8.82 22.20 10.78
C TYR A 419 -10.13 22.19 11.56
N ALA A 420 -11.08 23.01 11.15
CA ALA A 420 -12.43 23.02 11.68
C ALA A 420 -13.32 22.01 10.93
N ILE A 421 -13.45 20.80 11.47
CA ILE A 421 -14.26 19.70 10.91
C ILE A 421 -15.69 20.14 10.57
N SER A 422 -16.29 21.03 11.37
CA SER A 422 -17.68 21.47 11.22
C SER A 422 -17.96 22.25 9.94
N ASN A 423 -16.96 22.94 9.37
CA ASN A 423 -17.16 23.81 8.22
C ASN A 423 -16.11 23.65 7.11
N GLY A 424 -15.08 22.83 7.31
CA GLY A 424 -14.05 22.54 6.31
C GLY A 424 -12.97 23.63 6.19
N THR A 425 -12.85 24.53 7.17
CA THR A 425 -11.86 25.63 7.14
C THR A 425 -10.55 25.21 7.79
N LEU A 426 -9.43 25.58 7.18
CA LEU A 426 -8.09 25.39 7.74
C LEU A 426 -7.55 26.74 8.24
N LEU A 427 -7.11 26.76 9.48
CA LEU A 427 -6.59 27.91 10.23
C LEU A 427 -5.08 27.73 10.48
N PRO A 428 -4.34 28.82 10.76
CA PRO A 428 -2.92 28.73 11.10
C PRO A 428 -2.65 27.78 12.28
N PRO A 429 -1.44 27.22 12.37
CA PRO A 429 -1.09 26.24 13.39
C PRO A 429 -1.06 26.85 14.80
N PRO A 430 -1.11 26.04 15.87
CA PRO A 430 -1.05 26.53 17.26
C PRO A 430 0.20 27.38 17.55
N THR A 431 1.30 27.07 16.87
CA THR A 431 2.60 27.74 16.99
C THR A 431 2.68 29.09 16.28
N ASP A 432 1.74 29.39 15.36
CA ASP A 432 1.68 30.64 14.60
C ASP A 432 0.22 31.10 14.37
N PRO A 433 -0.52 31.47 15.43
CA PRO A 433 -1.95 31.82 15.32
C PRO A 433 -2.21 33.09 14.50
N ASN A 434 -1.18 33.93 14.29
CA ASN A 434 -1.27 35.19 13.56
C ASN A 434 -0.81 35.07 12.10
N ASN A 435 -0.38 33.88 11.65
CA ASN A 435 0.16 33.66 10.30
C ASN A 435 1.37 34.55 9.99
N GLU A 436 2.26 34.73 10.97
CA GLU A 436 3.51 35.47 10.84
C GLU A 436 4.59 34.69 10.05
N GLY A 437 4.35 33.41 9.78
CA GLY A 437 5.17 32.51 8.96
C GLY A 437 6.10 31.65 9.80
N VAL A 438 5.84 30.35 9.81
CA VAL A 438 6.68 29.31 10.43
C VAL A 438 7.27 28.40 9.36
N VAL A 439 8.46 27.86 9.60
CA VAL A 439 9.05 26.77 8.81
C VAL A 439 9.03 25.49 9.64
N SER A 440 8.25 24.52 9.18
CA SER A 440 8.17 23.18 9.77
C SER A 440 8.18 22.17 8.64
N ILE A 441 9.36 21.60 8.38
CA ILE A 441 9.58 20.66 7.29
C ILE A 441 9.76 19.25 7.87
N SER A 442 9.11 18.28 7.22
CA SER A 442 9.36 16.87 7.41
C SER A 442 9.61 16.22 6.07
N HIS A 443 10.64 15.38 5.99
CA HIS A 443 10.91 14.56 4.81
C HIS A 443 9.77 13.59 4.49
N LEU A 444 8.87 13.34 5.44
CA LEU A 444 7.70 12.47 5.23
C LEU A 444 6.56 13.18 4.48
N ASN A 445 6.53 14.51 4.44
CA ASN A 445 5.36 15.24 3.96
C ASN A 445 5.01 14.94 2.50
N ALA A 446 6.01 14.76 1.63
CA ALA A 446 5.77 14.57 0.20
C ALA A 446 5.68 13.10 -0.24
N VAL A 447 6.05 12.14 0.60
CA VAL A 447 6.33 10.75 0.18
C VAL A 447 5.18 9.76 0.40
N PHE A 448 4.00 10.27 0.78
CA PHE A 448 2.73 9.52 0.94
C PHE A 448 1.63 10.01 -0.01
N GLY A 449 1.98 10.20 -1.30
CA GLY A 449 1.03 10.57 -2.36
C GLY A 449 0.75 12.06 -2.53
N MET A 450 1.41 12.95 -1.78
CA MET A 450 1.12 14.39 -1.85
C MET A 450 1.32 14.98 -3.26
N PRO A 451 2.41 14.70 -4.02
CA PRO A 451 2.57 15.23 -5.37
C PRO A 451 1.53 14.72 -6.36
N GLU A 452 1.17 13.44 -6.25
CA GLU A 452 0.15 12.80 -7.06
C GLU A 452 -1.22 13.45 -6.82
N VAL A 453 -1.58 13.64 -5.55
CA VAL A 453 -2.84 14.29 -5.16
C VAL A 453 -2.85 15.74 -5.61
N VAL A 454 -1.84 16.54 -5.27
CA VAL A 454 -1.84 17.98 -5.60
C VAL A 454 -1.86 18.21 -7.10
N SER A 455 -1.09 17.45 -7.88
CA SER A 455 -1.07 17.58 -9.34
C SER A 455 -2.43 17.25 -9.97
N GLU A 456 -3.05 16.14 -9.61
CA GLU A 456 -4.39 15.77 -10.10
C GLU A 456 -5.44 16.81 -9.72
N LEU A 457 -5.30 17.38 -8.54
CA LEU A 457 -6.30 18.26 -7.95
C LEU A 457 -6.23 19.67 -8.56
N LEU A 458 -5.02 20.14 -8.88
CA LEU A 458 -4.81 21.33 -9.71
C LEU A 458 -5.35 21.12 -11.14
N GLU A 459 -5.09 19.96 -11.76
CA GLU A 459 -5.66 19.64 -13.07
C GLU A 459 -7.19 19.54 -13.03
N TYR A 460 -7.76 18.98 -11.97
CA TYR A 460 -9.20 18.81 -11.79
C TYR A 460 -9.92 20.15 -11.60
N TRP A 461 -9.30 21.09 -10.87
CA TRP A 461 -9.83 22.44 -10.73
C TRP A 461 -9.66 23.28 -11.99
N GLY A 462 -8.53 23.16 -12.70
CA GLY A 462 -8.15 24.08 -13.75
C GLY A 462 -8.21 25.53 -13.26
N ASP A 463 -8.89 26.41 -14.00
CA ASP A 463 -9.04 27.82 -13.67
C ASP A 463 -9.84 28.10 -12.37
N GLU A 464 -10.51 27.09 -11.80
CA GLU A 464 -11.25 27.21 -10.52
C GLU A 464 -10.36 26.97 -9.28
N ALA A 465 -9.07 26.72 -9.45
CA ALA A 465 -8.16 26.43 -8.34
C ALA A 465 -8.11 27.62 -7.36
N PRO A 466 -8.03 27.38 -6.03
CA PRO A 466 -7.83 28.45 -5.07
C PRO A 466 -6.61 29.33 -5.39
N GLU A 467 -6.82 30.64 -5.46
CA GLU A 467 -5.77 31.62 -5.76
C GLU A 467 -4.58 31.44 -4.79
N GLY A 468 -3.38 31.34 -5.34
CA GLY A 468 -2.13 31.17 -4.59
C GLY A 468 -1.75 29.72 -4.26
N LEU A 469 -2.66 28.75 -4.41
CA LEU A 469 -2.35 27.34 -4.10
C LEU A 469 -1.25 26.76 -4.99
N GLU A 470 -1.36 26.94 -6.31
CA GLU A 470 -0.37 26.45 -7.26
C GLU A 470 1.01 27.07 -6.97
N SER A 471 1.07 28.36 -6.69
CA SER A 471 2.32 29.03 -6.32
C SER A 471 2.89 28.49 -5.01
N ALA A 472 2.07 28.26 -3.99
CA ALA A 472 2.51 27.66 -2.73
C ALA A 472 3.05 26.23 -2.92
N TRP A 473 2.44 25.46 -3.83
CA TRP A 473 2.91 24.12 -4.18
C TRP A 473 4.25 24.16 -4.94
N LEU A 474 4.37 25.04 -5.93
CA LEU A 474 5.60 25.24 -6.70
C LEU A 474 6.75 25.74 -5.79
N ASP A 475 6.46 26.60 -4.82
CA ASP A 475 7.43 27.04 -3.81
C ASP A 475 7.93 25.85 -2.99
N TYR A 476 7.04 24.98 -2.48
CA TYR A 476 7.46 23.77 -1.77
C TYR A 476 8.33 22.87 -2.65
N CYS A 477 7.90 22.67 -3.90
CA CYS A 477 8.62 21.84 -4.86
C CYS A 477 10.03 22.35 -5.18
N TYR A 478 10.19 23.67 -5.34
CA TYR A 478 11.48 24.26 -5.64
C TYR A 478 12.40 24.25 -4.43
N TYR A 479 11.90 24.72 -3.28
CA TYR A 479 12.73 25.07 -2.14
C TYR A 479 13.14 23.89 -1.27
N TYR A 480 12.45 22.75 -1.35
CA TYR A 480 12.84 21.54 -0.60
C TYR A 480 14.29 21.12 -0.92
N GLY A 481 14.63 21.01 -2.21
CA GLY A 481 15.98 20.71 -2.70
C GLY A 481 16.86 21.93 -3.00
N ALA A 482 16.39 23.16 -2.75
CA ALA A 482 17.18 24.37 -3.00
C ALA A 482 18.33 24.55 -2.01
N THR A 483 19.25 25.46 -2.32
CA THR A 483 20.36 25.74 -1.42
C THR A 483 19.86 26.41 -0.12
N LYS A 484 20.61 26.23 0.97
CA LYS A 484 20.31 26.90 2.25
C LYS A 484 20.22 28.43 2.12
N ALA A 485 21.01 29.03 1.22
CA ALA A 485 20.98 30.46 0.96
C ALA A 485 19.65 30.91 0.31
N GLU A 486 19.13 30.13 -0.63
CA GLU A 486 17.83 30.40 -1.26
C GLU A 486 16.67 30.21 -0.27
N GLN A 487 16.71 29.15 0.54
CA GLN A 487 15.72 28.92 1.60
C GLN A 487 15.72 30.07 2.62
N GLN A 488 16.89 30.46 3.13
CA GLN A 488 17.06 31.58 4.05
C GLN A 488 16.53 32.90 3.45
N ALA A 489 16.79 33.13 2.16
CA ALA A 489 16.31 34.33 1.47
C ALA A 489 14.77 34.35 1.30
N ARG A 490 14.14 33.20 1.09
CA ARG A 490 12.69 33.08 0.86
C ARG A 490 11.87 33.02 2.16
N TYR A 491 12.36 32.30 3.17
CA TYR A 491 11.60 31.96 4.38
C TYR A 491 12.16 32.60 5.66
N GLY A 492 13.33 33.25 5.59
CA GLY A 492 13.98 33.81 6.79
C GLY A 492 14.73 32.77 7.62
N GLU A 493 14.72 31.51 7.21
CA GLU A 493 15.53 30.42 7.78
C GLU A 493 15.79 29.32 6.73
N SER A 494 16.90 28.58 6.89
CA SER A 494 17.18 27.40 6.06
C SER A 494 16.51 26.16 6.63
N PHE A 495 16.09 25.24 5.77
CA PHE A 495 15.43 24.00 6.22
C PHE A 495 16.40 23.08 6.97
N SER A 496 15.87 22.36 7.96
CA SER A 496 16.56 21.32 8.73
C SER A 496 15.88 19.97 8.50
N GLY A 497 16.57 18.86 8.80
CA GLY A 497 15.98 17.52 8.69
C GLY A 497 15.63 17.08 7.25
N ILE A 498 16.20 17.73 6.24
CA ILE A 498 16.02 17.36 4.84
C ILE A 498 16.71 16.02 4.58
N SER A 499 15.92 15.07 4.08
CA SER A 499 16.34 13.74 3.60
C SER A 499 15.38 13.26 2.51
N LEU A 500 15.52 12.01 2.09
CA LEU A 500 14.86 11.36 0.96
C LEU A 500 15.05 12.15 -0.33
N ILE A 501 16.26 12.63 -0.59
CA ILE A 501 16.57 13.54 -1.71
C ILE A 501 16.16 12.91 -3.05
N GLN A 502 16.46 11.62 -3.24
CA GLN A 502 16.05 10.90 -4.45
C GLN A 502 14.53 10.86 -4.60
N GLY A 503 13.78 10.57 -3.54
CA GLY A 503 12.31 10.58 -3.59
C GLY A 503 11.72 11.97 -3.84
N HIS A 504 12.42 13.03 -3.44
CA HIS A 504 11.98 14.42 -3.61
C HIS A 504 12.43 15.04 -4.94
N SER A 505 13.28 14.39 -5.74
CA SER A 505 13.66 14.88 -7.07
C SER A 505 12.43 15.09 -7.97
N ARG A 506 11.38 14.28 -7.80
CA ARG A 506 10.09 14.43 -8.50
C ARG A 506 9.33 15.71 -8.17
N LEU A 507 9.55 16.30 -7.00
CA LEU A 507 9.07 17.66 -6.71
C LEU A 507 9.81 18.69 -7.56
N THR A 508 11.15 18.61 -7.56
CA THR A 508 12.00 19.45 -8.39
C THR A 508 11.63 19.31 -9.87
N ALA A 509 11.32 18.10 -10.33
CA ALA A 509 10.88 17.80 -11.70
C ALA A 509 9.52 18.42 -12.01
N TYR A 510 8.57 18.34 -11.09
CA TYR A 510 7.28 19.01 -11.22
C TYR A 510 7.47 20.51 -11.39
N TYR A 511 8.27 21.16 -10.54
CA TYR A 511 8.58 22.59 -10.68
C TYR A 511 9.25 22.89 -12.02
N ALA A 512 10.28 22.13 -12.40
CA ALA A 512 11.03 22.35 -13.64
C ALA A 512 10.12 22.28 -14.88
N LYS A 513 9.20 21.32 -14.90
CA LYS A 513 8.20 21.17 -15.97
C LYS A 513 7.24 22.35 -16.04
N HIS A 514 6.69 22.78 -14.91
CA HIS A 514 5.72 23.88 -14.87
C HIS A 514 6.35 25.24 -15.18
N SER A 515 7.60 25.46 -14.73
CA SER A 515 8.34 26.70 -14.96
C SER A 515 9.13 26.73 -16.27
N ASN A 516 9.18 25.63 -17.03
CA ASN A 516 10.06 25.43 -18.19
C ASN A 516 11.54 25.77 -17.87
N ASN A 517 12.01 25.39 -16.68
CA ASN A 517 13.33 25.76 -16.19
C ASN A 517 14.36 24.64 -16.39
N VAL A 518 15.21 24.81 -17.41
CA VAL A 518 16.24 23.83 -17.81
C VAL A 518 17.29 23.60 -16.72
N THR A 519 17.71 24.65 -16.01
CA THR A 519 18.71 24.51 -14.93
C THR A 519 18.16 23.68 -13.77
N VAL A 520 16.88 23.82 -13.46
CA VAL A 520 16.23 23.01 -12.42
C VAL A 520 15.99 21.59 -12.92
N ALA A 521 15.67 21.39 -14.19
CA ALA A 521 15.58 20.05 -14.80
C ALA A 521 16.92 19.27 -14.70
N GLU A 522 18.07 19.93 -14.88
CA GLU A 522 19.38 19.32 -14.64
C GLU A 522 19.62 19.00 -13.15
N ARG A 523 19.07 19.82 -12.24
CA ARG A 523 19.16 19.59 -10.79
C ARG A 523 18.44 18.32 -10.37
N VAL A 524 17.28 18.02 -10.97
CA VAL A 524 16.52 16.77 -10.74
C VAL A 524 17.43 15.54 -10.82
N TRP A 525 18.15 15.40 -11.94
CA TRP A 525 19.00 14.23 -12.15
C TRP A 525 20.25 14.21 -11.25
N LYS A 526 20.69 15.37 -10.76
CA LYS A 526 21.72 15.42 -9.71
C LYS A 526 21.16 14.95 -8.37
N GLU A 527 19.97 15.41 -7.97
CA GLU A 527 19.28 14.97 -6.75
C GLU A 527 18.96 13.46 -6.79
N PHE A 528 18.54 12.96 -7.96
CA PHE A 528 18.22 11.54 -8.16
C PHE A 528 19.42 10.62 -7.88
N TYR A 529 20.64 10.99 -8.34
CA TYR A 529 21.83 10.13 -8.20
C TYR A 529 22.79 10.52 -7.06
N ASN A 530 22.88 11.81 -6.71
CA ASN A 530 23.77 12.31 -5.65
C ASN A 530 22.98 12.51 -4.36
N ASN A 531 22.65 11.40 -3.72
CA ASN A 531 21.90 11.36 -2.46
C ASN A 531 22.67 10.51 -1.42
N THR A 532 22.17 10.50 -0.17
CA THR A 532 22.75 9.70 0.92
C THR A 532 21.73 8.76 1.56
N ASP A 533 20.54 8.63 0.96
CA ASP A 533 19.35 8.02 1.57
C ASP A 533 18.46 7.23 0.60
N GLY A 534 18.92 7.04 -0.64
CA GLY A 534 18.30 6.20 -1.66
C GLY A 534 19.37 5.43 -2.44
N PHE A 535 19.00 4.93 -3.62
CA PHE A 535 19.96 4.21 -4.46
C PHE A 535 20.91 5.16 -5.16
N THR A 536 22.19 4.79 -5.23
CA THR A 536 23.19 5.53 -6.00
C THR A 536 23.39 4.93 -7.39
N ALA A 537 24.23 5.57 -8.20
CA ALA A 537 24.62 5.02 -9.49
C ALA A 537 25.39 3.68 -9.38
N ASP A 538 26.07 3.49 -8.24
CA ASP A 538 27.04 2.42 -8.00
C ASP A 538 26.44 1.19 -7.32
N GLU A 539 25.11 1.15 -7.11
CA GLU A 539 24.47 -0.04 -6.54
C GLU A 539 24.73 -1.28 -7.41
N PRO A 540 24.74 -2.49 -6.84
CA PRO A 540 25.06 -3.70 -7.60
C PRO A 540 24.04 -4.04 -8.71
N TRP A 541 22.77 -3.64 -8.54
CA TRP A 541 21.65 -3.96 -9.45
C TRP A 541 21.53 -5.46 -9.81
N VAL A 542 21.90 -6.31 -8.86
CA VAL A 542 21.85 -7.76 -8.96
C VAL A 542 21.50 -8.34 -7.60
N SER A 543 20.80 -9.47 -7.60
CA SER A 543 20.53 -10.28 -6.41
C SER A 543 21.46 -11.49 -6.38
N GLU A 544 21.85 -11.93 -5.18
CA GLU A 544 22.72 -13.06 -4.96
C GLU A 544 21.96 -14.23 -4.33
N ARG A 545 22.30 -15.46 -4.76
CA ARG A 545 21.71 -16.69 -4.21
C ARG A 545 22.45 -17.08 -2.93
N VAL A 546 21.74 -17.14 -1.81
CA VAL A 546 22.23 -17.69 -0.54
C VAL A 546 21.61 -19.06 -0.28
N ASN A 547 22.42 -20.02 0.15
CA ASN A 547 21.99 -21.40 0.41
C ASN A 547 22.90 -22.10 1.45
N GLY A 548 22.70 -23.41 1.64
CA GLY A 548 23.51 -24.20 2.56
C GLY A 548 23.12 -23.95 4.02
N SER A 549 24.10 -23.92 4.93
CA SER A 549 23.84 -23.79 6.37
C SER A 549 23.57 -22.36 6.85
N ALA A 550 23.71 -21.36 5.97
CA ALA A 550 23.46 -19.95 6.32
C ALA A 550 21.97 -19.60 6.42
N VAL A 551 21.10 -20.36 5.74
CA VAL A 551 19.67 -20.07 5.61
C VAL A 551 18.83 -21.33 5.75
N LEU A 552 17.57 -21.16 6.18
CA LEU A 552 16.62 -22.27 6.34
C LEU A 552 16.26 -22.91 4.99
N ILE A 553 16.01 -22.07 3.97
CA ILE A 553 15.77 -22.47 2.59
C ILE A 553 16.61 -21.57 1.67
N PRO A 554 17.02 -22.04 0.48
CA PRO A 554 17.73 -21.19 -0.48
C PRO A 554 16.89 -19.99 -0.90
N VAL A 555 17.49 -18.81 -0.92
CA VAL A 555 16.83 -17.52 -1.21
C VAL A 555 17.71 -16.65 -2.10
N ASP A 556 17.09 -15.80 -2.89
CA ASP A 556 17.77 -14.67 -3.52
C ASP A 556 17.70 -13.45 -2.59
N GLU A 557 18.79 -12.71 -2.46
CA GLU A 557 18.84 -11.49 -1.66
C GLU A 557 19.56 -10.35 -2.37
N ALA A 558 19.21 -9.13 -1.97
CA ALA A 558 19.90 -7.91 -2.34
C ALA A 558 19.99 -7.09 -1.05
N THR A 559 21.05 -7.29 -0.27
CA THR A 559 21.19 -6.73 1.09
C THR A 559 21.18 -5.20 1.13
N TRP A 560 21.52 -4.58 0.01
CA TRP A 560 21.51 -3.13 -0.22
C TRP A 560 20.09 -2.55 -0.42
N ILE A 561 19.05 -3.38 -0.48
CA ILE A 561 17.66 -2.96 -0.68
C ILE A 561 16.92 -2.76 0.65
N SER A 562 16.18 -1.65 0.73
CA SER A 562 15.02 -1.48 1.62
C SER A 562 13.80 -1.09 0.80
N THR A 563 12.60 -1.37 1.31
CA THR A 563 11.35 -1.05 0.60
C THR A 563 11.14 0.45 0.44
N ASN A 564 11.58 1.23 1.42
CA ASN A 564 11.65 2.68 1.33
C ASN A 564 12.44 3.17 0.11
N ALA A 565 13.66 2.66 -0.08
CA ALA A 565 14.50 3.03 -1.22
C ALA A 565 13.87 2.57 -2.55
N VAL A 566 13.26 1.38 -2.60
CA VAL A 566 12.60 0.84 -3.79
C VAL A 566 11.42 1.70 -4.22
N ALA A 567 10.52 2.01 -3.29
CA ALA A 567 9.32 2.77 -3.58
C ALA A 567 9.67 4.18 -4.05
N GLN A 568 10.60 4.85 -3.35
CA GLN A 568 11.00 6.21 -3.70
C GLN A 568 11.85 6.29 -4.97
N TYR A 569 12.76 5.33 -5.22
CA TYR A 569 13.45 5.21 -6.51
C TYR A 569 12.45 5.00 -7.63
N GLY A 570 11.51 4.06 -7.46
CA GLY A 570 10.49 3.74 -8.44
C GLY A 570 9.64 4.93 -8.85
N LEU A 571 9.14 5.69 -7.86
CA LEU A 571 8.36 6.90 -8.09
C LEU A 571 9.18 8.01 -8.74
N ALA A 572 10.38 8.30 -8.21
CA ALA A 572 11.24 9.34 -8.75
C ALA A 572 11.65 9.03 -10.20
N ALA A 573 12.09 7.80 -10.49
CA ALA A 573 12.44 7.35 -11.83
C ALA A 573 11.28 7.54 -12.83
N ILE A 574 10.08 7.10 -12.46
CA ILE A 574 8.89 7.20 -13.30
C ILE A 574 8.54 8.68 -13.58
N GLN A 575 8.53 9.50 -12.53
CA GLN A 575 8.05 10.88 -12.61
C GLN A 575 9.08 11.82 -13.23
N ASP A 576 10.36 11.65 -12.92
CA ASP A 576 11.44 12.45 -13.48
C ASP A 576 11.57 12.20 -14.99
N LEU A 577 11.50 10.93 -15.44
CA LEU A 577 11.46 10.61 -16.87
C LEU A 577 10.24 11.22 -17.57
N ALA A 578 9.07 11.21 -16.92
CA ALA A 578 7.84 11.75 -17.50
C ALA A 578 7.84 13.28 -17.61
N LEU A 579 8.41 13.97 -16.62
CA LEU A 579 8.34 15.42 -16.49
C LEU A 579 9.53 16.10 -17.17
N VAL A 580 10.73 15.55 -17.01
CA VAL A 580 12.01 16.14 -17.47
C VAL A 580 12.97 15.11 -18.09
N GLY A 581 12.44 14.07 -18.73
CA GLY A 581 13.22 13.00 -19.37
C GLY A 581 14.28 13.49 -20.36
N ASP A 582 14.02 14.58 -21.10
CA ASP A 582 14.98 15.17 -22.04
C ASP A 582 16.31 15.57 -21.35
N ALA A 583 16.25 15.96 -20.07
CA ALA A 583 17.41 16.35 -19.28
C ALA A 583 18.21 15.16 -18.73
N VAL A 584 17.73 13.93 -18.86
CA VAL A 584 18.41 12.72 -18.33
C VAL A 584 19.80 12.54 -18.90
N THR A 585 20.03 13.02 -20.13
CA THR A 585 21.35 12.99 -20.78
C THR A 585 22.41 13.79 -20.00
N GLN A 586 22.00 14.82 -19.23
CA GLN A 586 22.85 15.63 -18.36
C GLN A 586 23.05 15.02 -16.96
N SER A 587 22.44 13.87 -16.68
CA SER A 587 22.62 13.14 -15.42
C SER A 587 24.09 12.79 -15.15
N PRO A 588 24.55 12.78 -13.88
CA PRO A 588 25.89 12.34 -13.52
C PRO A 588 26.14 10.84 -13.73
N TYR A 589 25.11 10.03 -14.04
CA TYR A 589 25.26 8.59 -14.26
C TYR A 589 26.18 8.27 -15.45
N GLY A 590 27.23 7.48 -15.22
CA GLY A 590 28.19 7.04 -16.24
C GLY A 590 29.18 8.10 -16.73
N ALA A 591 29.41 9.17 -15.96
CA ALA A 591 30.42 10.19 -16.23
C ALA A 591 31.83 9.82 -15.72
#